data_AF-A0A820HEF6-F1
#
_entry.id   AF-A0A820HEF6-F1
#
_cell.length_a   1.000
_cell.length_b   1.000
_cell.length_c   1.000
_cell.angle_alpha   90.00
_cell.angle_beta   90.00
_cell.angle_gamma   90.00
#
_symmetry.space_group_name_H-M   'P 1'
#
loop_
_entity.id
_entity.type
_entity.pdbx_description
1 polymer ?
#
loop_
_entity_poly.entity_id
_entity_poly.type
_entity_poly.pdbx_seq_one_letter_code
_entity_poly.pdbx_strand_id
1 'polypeptide(L)'
;MIMAQHIDNDRLQNEIHYRFDYFSKLINFTTEAVTALNTFASAALPVIPDIVDSVYRKVFQYDDTKNYFIIHNENLSLESAPVAYRRDMLSGYFKRVLLQREWANEFLAYISTVGRMHTNKSLLIEAVWSNESLGGNIKRSILLALNKVFRIQNDLFLMDYLESSQDNSSTPTTFHEKGKCICS
;
A
#
# COMPACT_ATOMS: atom_id res chain seq x y z
N MET A 1 32.47 -17.02 4.09
CA MET A 1 31.53 -17.24 5.22
C MET A 1 30.51 -16.12 5.18
N ILE A 2 29.22 -16.43 5.09
CA ILE A 2 28.17 -15.40 5.15
C ILE A 2 28.03 -15.02 6.64
N MET A 3 28.34 -13.78 6.98
CA MET A 3 28.15 -13.23 8.33
C MET A 3 26.73 -12.67 8.42
N ALA A 4 25.94 -13.15 9.38
CA ALA A 4 24.63 -12.56 9.64
C ALA A 4 24.79 -11.15 10.20
N GLN A 5 24.09 -10.17 9.62
CA GLN A 5 24.02 -8.83 10.16
C GLN A 5 23.17 -8.86 11.44
N HIS A 6 23.68 -8.29 12.55
CA HIS A 6 22.87 -8.07 13.73
C HIS A 6 21.81 -6.99 13.47
N ILE A 7 20.56 -7.28 13.83
CA ILE A 7 19.42 -6.38 13.73
C ILE A 7 18.92 -6.08 15.13
N ASP A 8 18.79 -4.79 15.45
CA ASP A 8 18.23 -4.30 16.71
C ASP A 8 16.70 -4.32 16.60
N ASN A 9 16.06 -5.19 17.39
CA ASN A 9 14.62 -5.38 17.33
C ASN A 9 13.83 -4.16 17.83
N ASP A 10 14.36 -3.41 18.80
CA ASP A 10 13.68 -2.24 19.35
C ASP A 10 13.63 -1.13 18.29
N ARG A 11 14.77 -0.86 17.66
CA ARG A 11 14.87 0.10 16.56
C ARG A 11 14.08 -0.35 15.33
N LEU A 12 14.05 -1.65 15.05
CA LEU A 12 13.24 -2.22 13.96
C LEU A 12 11.74 -2.02 14.16
N GLN A 13 11.27 -1.93 15.40
CA GLN A 13 9.87 -1.71 15.73
C GLN A 13 9.52 -0.23 15.88
N ASN A 14 10.44 0.60 16.36
CA ASN A 14 10.13 1.97 16.77
C ASN A 14 10.72 3.05 15.83
N GLU A 15 11.71 2.72 14.99
CA GLU A 15 12.36 3.67 14.10
C GLU A 15 12.04 3.36 12.62
N ILE A 16 11.15 4.16 12.03
CA ILE A 16 10.71 4.00 10.63
C ILE A 16 11.88 3.96 9.62
N HIS A 17 12.94 4.73 9.87
CA HIS A 17 14.14 4.76 9.03
C HIS A 17 14.99 3.52 9.17
N TYR A 18 15.20 3.04 10.41
CA TYR A 18 15.95 1.82 10.65
C TYR A 18 15.28 0.62 9.96
N ARG A 19 13.94 0.57 10.06
CA ARG A 19 13.14 -0.46 9.40
C ARG A 19 13.18 -0.34 7.88
N PHE A 20 12.98 0.86 7.34
CA PHE A 20 13.08 1.10 5.90
C PHE A 20 14.46 0.72 5.35
N ASP A 21 15.55 1.10 6.02
CA ASP A 21 16.91 0.76 5.63
C ASP A 21 17.17 -0.74 5.66
N TYR A 22 16.73 -1.42 6.74
CA TYR A 22 16.83 -2.87 6.85
C TYR A 22 16.06 -3.58 5.73
N PHE A 23 14.80 -3.23 5.51
CA PHE A 23 13.99 -3.86 4.46
C PHE A 23 14.48 -3.54 3.06
N SER A 24 14.95 -2.32 2.83
CA SER A 24 15.53 -1.92 1.55
C SER A 24 16.75 -2.75 1.20
N LYS A 25 17.65 -2.98 2.17
CA LYS A 25 18.78 -3.91 2.00
C LYS A 25 18.31 -5.34 1.74
N LEU A 26 17.34 -5.82 2.52
CA LEU A 26 16.82 -7.19 2.42
C LEU A 26 16.23 -7.51 1.03
N ILE A 27 15.51 -6.57 0.42
CA ILE A 27 14.84 -6.77 -0.88
C ILE A 27 15.60 -6.16 -2.07
N ASN A 28 16.80 -5.65 -1.83
CA ASN A 28 17.59 -4.88 -2.79
C ASN A 28 16.74 -3.75 -3.44
N PHE A 29 16.12 -2.93 -2.59
CA PHE A 29 15.49 -1.68 -2.96
C PHE A 29 16.52 -0.56 -2.85
N THR A 30 16.91 -0.03 -3.99
CA THR A 30 17.99 0.94 -4.12
C THR A 30 17.50 2.18 -4.85
N THR A 31 18.35 3.21 -4.97
CA THR A 31 18.07 4.42 -5.76
C THR A 31 17.71 4.12 -7.21
N GLU A 32 18.20 3.02 -7.78
CA GLU A 32 17.84 2.57 -9.13
C GLU A 32 16.37 2.14 -9.19
N ALA A 33 15.81 1.58 -8.12
CA ALA A 33 14.40 1.21 -8.07
C ALA A 33 13.49 2.44 -8.05
N VAL A 34 13.87 3.49 -7.30
CA VAL A 34 13.16 4.79 -7.29
C VAL A 34 13.27 5.45 -8.66
N THR A 35 14.46 5.46 -9.26
CA THR A 35 14.67 5.97 -10.62
C THR A 35 13.80 5.24 -11.62
N ALA A 36 13.76 3.90 -11.58
CA ALA A 36 12.93 3.09 -12.47
C ALA A 36 11.43 3.41 -12.31
N LEU A 37 10.94 3.60 -11.08
CA LEU A 37 9.58 4.05 -10.80
C LEU A 37 9.29 5.42 -11.44
N ASN A 38 10.19 6.39 -11.26
CA ASN A 38 10.02 7.73 -11.82
C ASN A 38 10.11 7.76 -13.35
N THR A 39 11.03 7.00 -13.96
CA THR A 39 11.12 6.86 -15.42
C THR A 39 9.86 6.23 -15.98
N PHE A 40 9.30 5.24 -15.28
CA PHE A 40 8.08 4.58 -15.69
C PHE A 40 6.83 5.47 -15.56
N ALA A 41 6.85 6.48 -14.67
CA ALA A 41 5.69 7.32 -14.39
C ALA A 41 5.05 7.93 -15.65
N SER A 42 5.83 8.37 -16.64
CA SER A 42 5.29 8.95 -17.88
C SER A 42 4.36 8.01 -18.64
N ALA A 43 4.69 6.72 -18.69
CA ALA A 43 3.86 5.69 -19.31
C ALA A 43 2.72 5.22 -18.40
N ALA A 44 2.91 5.28 -17.09
CA ALA A 44 1.96 4.83 -16.08
C ALA A 44 0.78 5.79 -15.90
N LEU A 45 1.08 7.09 -15.77
CA LEU A 45 0.12 8.10 -15.33
C LEU A 45 -1.17 8.13 -16.17
N PRO A 46 -1.13 8.02 -17.51
CA PRO A 46 -2.34 8.02 -18.34
C PRO A 46 -3.25 6.81 -18.09
N VAL A 47 -2.69 5.66 -17.70
CA VAL A 47 -3.44 4.40 -17.54
C VAL A 47 -3.86 4.11 -16.10
N ILE A 48 -3.41 4.90 -15.12
CA ILE A 48 -3.78 4.71 -13.71
C ILE A 48 -5.31 4.66 -13.50
N PRO A 49 -6.13 5.55 -14.10
CA PRO A 49 -7.58 5.47 -13.93
C PRO A 49 -8.15 4.12 -14.37
N ASP A 50 -7.71 3.60 -15.53
CA ASP A 50 -8.18 2.31 -16.07
C ASP A 50 -7.75 1.13 -15.21
N ILE A 51 -6.51 1.17 -14.68
CA ILE A 51 -6.01 0.13 -13.75
C ILE A 51 -6.87 0.12 -12.48
N VAL A 52 -7.10 1.29 -11.89
CA VAL A 52 -7.91 1.43 -10.67
C VAL A 52 -9.34 0.97 -10.90
N ASP A 53 -9.94 1.38 -12.01
CA ASP A 53 -11.28 0.99 -12.39
C ASP A 53 -11.40 -0.54 -12.60
N SER A 54 -10.39 -1.17 -13.21
CA SER A 54 -10.30 -2.63 -13.31
C SER A 54 -10.20 -3.32 -11.94
N VAL A 55 -9.43 -2.76 -11.00
CA VAL A 55 -9.35 -3.29 -9.62
C VAL A 55 -10.73 -3.25 -8.97
N TYR A 56 -11.45 -2.13 -9.06
CA TYR A 56 -12.76 -2.01 -8.42
C TYR A 56 -13.83 -2.87 -9.09
N ARG A 57 -13.82 -2.99 -10.42
CA ARG A 57 -14.66 -3.99 -11.11
C ARG A 57 -14.42 -5.39 -10.56
N LYS A 58 -13.16 -5.80 -10.39
CA LYS A 58 -12.80 -7.11 -9.84
C LYS A 58 -13.24 -7.27 -8.38
N VAL A 59 -13.04 -6.26 -7.53
CA VAL A 59 -13.52 -6.24 -6.14
C VAL A 59 -15.04 -6.42 -6.07
N PHE A 60 -15.78 -5.80 -6.98
CA PHE A 60 -17.24 -5.86 -6.99
C PHE A 60 -17.81 -7.11 -7.66
N GLN A 61 -16.97 -7.96 -8.26
CA GLN A 61 -17.39 -9.26 -8.80
C GLN A 61 -17.66 -10.30 -7.72
N TYR A 62 -17.09 -10.16 -6.53
CA TYR A 62 -17.28 -11.09 -5.42
C TYR A 62 -17.87 -10.35 -4.22
N ASP A 63 -18.92 -10.92 -3.66
CA ASP A 63 -19.61 -10.43 -2.46
C ASP A 63 -18.65 -10.33 -1.27
N ASP A 64 -17.82 -11.35 -1.04
CA ASP A 64 -16.84 -11.36 0.04
C ASP A 64 -15.90 -10.14 -0.01
N THR A 65 -15.38 -9.79 -1.20
CA THR A 65 -14.50 -8.63 -1.36
C THR A 65 -15.26 -7.31 -1.35
N LYS A 66 -16.49 -7.28 -1.86
CA LYS A 66 -17.36 -6.10 -1.84
C LYS A 66 -17.78 -5.73 -0.41
N ASN A 67 -18.03 -6.73 0.43
CA ASN A 67 -18.53 -6.55 1.80
C ASN A 67 -17.51 -5.83 2.70
N TYR A 68 -16.21 -5.95 2.42
CA TYR A 68 -15.17 -5.15 3.11
C TYR A 68 -15.34 -3.63 2.91
N PHE A 69 -16.02 -3.21 1.85
CA PHE A 69 -16.22 -1.80 1.55
C PHE A 69 -17.51 -1.24 2.15
N ILE A 70 -18.44 -2.11 2.57
CA ILE A 70 -19.73 -1.72 3.15
C ILE A 70 -19.45 -1.12 4.53
N ILE A 71 -19.64 0.19 4.62
CA ILE A 71 -19.71 0.88 5.90
C ILE A 71 -21.19 1.18 6.15
N HIS A 72 -21.71 0.85 7.33
CA HIS A 72 -23.08 1.21 7.76
C HIS A 72 -24.25 0.68 6.89
N ASN A 73 -24.20 -0.56 6.39
CA ASN A 73 -25.30 -1.19 5.62
C ASN A 73 -25.71 -0.44 4.34
N GLU A 74 -24.83 0.39 3.78
CA GLU A 74 -25.10 1.09 2.51
C GLU A 74 -24.97 0.14 1.31
N ASN A 75 -25.95 0.20 0.40
CA ASN A 75 -25.88 -0.50 -0.88
C ASN A 75 -24.84 0.17 -1.78
N LEU A 76 -23.61 -0.32 -1.73
CA LEU A 76 -22.53 0.14 -2.60
C LEU A 76 -22.72 -0.38 -4.03
N SER A 77 -22.57 0.52 -4.98
CA SER A 77 -22.43 0.23 -6.41
C SER A 77 -21.10 0.77 -6.92
N LEU A 78 -20.66 0.28 -8.08
CA LEU A 78 -19.48 0.81 -8.75
C LEU A 78 -19.59 2.31 -9.03
N GLU A 79 -20.79 2.87 -9.19
CA GLU A 79 -20.98 4.29 -9.49
C GLU A 79 -21.26 5.15 -8.24
N SER A 80 -21.26 4.54 -7.05
CA SER A 80 -21.53 5.26 -5.81
C SER A 80 -20.40 6.23 -5.44
N ALA A 81 -20.75 7.39 -4.86
CA ALA A 81 -19.78 8.40 -4.45
C ALA A 81 -18.68 7.87 -3.50
N PRO A 82 -18.97 6.99 -2.52
CA PRO A 82 -17.92 6.38 -1.70
C PRO A 82 -16.92 5.54 -2.50
N VAL A 83 -17.36 4.84 -3.56
CA VAL A 83 -16.48 4.04 -4.41
C VAL A 83 -15.66 4.93 -5.33
N ALA A 84 -16.25 5.99 -5.90
CA ALA A 84 -15.52 6.99 -6.66
C ALA A 84 -14.39 7.63 -5.83
N TYR A 85 -14.69 8.06 -4.60
CA TYR A 85 -13.70 8.62 -3.69
C TYR A 85 -12.53 7.66 -3.41
N ARG A 86 -12.82 6.37 -3.15
CA ARG A 86 -11.76 5.39 -2.90
C ARG A 86 -10.94 5.07 -4.17
N ARG A 87 -11.53 5.14 -5.37
CA ARG A 87 -10.80 5.07 -6.65
C ARG A 87 -9.86 6.27 -6.82
N ASP A 88 -10.32 7.47 -6.47
CA ASP A 88 -9.48 8.67 -6.52
C ASP A 88 -8.31 8.59 -5.54
N MET A 89 -8.56 8.10 -4.32
CA MET A 89 -7.52 7.85 -3.32
C MET A 89 -6.48 6.83 -3.80
N LEU A 90 -6.91 5.72 -4.40
CA LEU A 90 -5.99 4.71 -4.95
C LEU A 90 -5.20 5.25 -6.15
N SER A 91 -5.84 6.04 -7.01
CA SER A 91 -5.16 6.72 -8.11
C SER A 91 -4.11 7.71 -7.60
N GLY A 92 -4.46 8.52 -6.60
CA GLY A 92 -3.57 9.46 -5.94
C GLY A 92 -2.39 8.75 -5.28
N TYR A 93 -2.64 7.60 -4.64
CA TYR A 93 -1.60 6.76 -4.07
C TYR A 93 -0.58 6.28 -5.13
N PHE A 94 -1.03 5.72 -6.26
CA PHE A 94 -0.10 5.31 -7.33
C PHE A 94 0.68 6.47 -7.90
N LYS A 95 0.01 7.60 -8.17
CA LYS A 95 0.68 8.81 -8.66
C LYS A 95 1.76 9.25 -7.70
N ARG A 96 1.48 9.28 -6.38
CA ARG A 96 2.45 9.70 -5.36
C ARG A 96 3.64 8.75 -5.31
N VAL A 97 3.43 7.43 -5.32
CA VAL A 97 4.52 6.43 -5.34
C VAL A 97 5.39 6.56 -6.59
N LEU A 98 4.77 6.71 -7.76
CA LEU A 98 5.48 6.78 -9.04
C LEU A 98 6.28 8.07 -9.21
N LEU A 99 5.81 9.17 -8.64
CA LEU A 99 6.43 10.49 -8.79
C LEU A 99 7.39 10.87 -7.67
N GLN A 100 7.36 10.15 -6.53
CA GLN A 100 8.26 10.42 -5.42
C GLN A 100 9.72 10.15 -5.83
N ARG A 101 10.57 11.19 -5.76
CA ARG A 101 12.00 11.09 -6.07
C ARG A 101 12.86 10.72 -4.87
N GLU A 102 12.43 11.13 -3.68
CA GLU A 102 13.16 10.89 -2.44
C GLU A 102 12.23 10.24 -1.40
N TRP A 103 12.61 9.08 -0.90
CA TRP A 103 11.83 8.33 0.08
C TRP A 103 12.28 8.71 1.49
N ALA A 104 12.01 9.96 1.87
CA ALA A 104 12.36 10.54 3.17
C ALA A 104 11.19 10.51 4.16
N ASN A 105 11.38 11.09 5.36
CA ASN A 105 10.47 10.99 6.52
C ASN A 105 8.99 11.18 6.16
N GLU A 106 8.65 12.25 5.44
CA GLU A 106 7.26 12.58 5.10
C GLU A 106 6.62 11.49 4.24
N PHE A 107 7.36 11.01 3.23
CA PHE A 107 6.87 9.98 2.33
C PHE A 107 6.81 8.60 3.01
N LEU A 108 7.79 8.27 3.86
CA LEU A 108 7.77 7.04 4.66
C LEU A 108 6.59 7.05 5.64
N ALA A 109 6.34 8.16 6.33
CA ALA A 109 5.18 8.32 7.20
C ALA A 109 3.87 8.20 6.44
N TYR A 110 3.80 8.75 5.22
CA TYR A 110 2.66 8.56 4.33
C TYR A 110 2.44 7.09 3.97
N ILE A 111 3.48 6.38 3.50
CA ILE A 111 3.35 4.95 3.14
C ILE A 111 3.00 4.10 4.37
N SER A 112 3.57 4.38 5.54
CA SER A 112 3.22 3.71 6.81
C SER A 112 1.73 3.92 7.11
N THR A 113 1.22 5.15 6.96
CA THR A 113 -0.20 5.45 7.14
C THR A 113 -1.09 4.70 6.16
N VAL A 114 -0.67 4.56 4.90
CA VAL A 114 -1.39 3.75 3.91
C VAL A 114 -1.34 2.26 4.24
N GLY A 115 -0.19 1.77 4.73
CA GLY A 115 0.01 0.40 5.20
C GLY A 115 -0.95 0.02 6.32
N ARG A 116 -1.19 0.92 7.29
CA ARG A 116 -2.23 0.76 8.32
C ARG A 116 -3.64 0.54 7.78
N MET A 117 -3.93 1.03 6.58
CA MET A 117 -5.27 1.02 6.00
C MET A 117 -5.56 -0.21 5.11
N HIS A 118 -4.56 -0.97 4.64
CA HIS A 118 -4.76 -1.97 3.57
C HIS A 118 -3.99 -3.28 3.76
N THR A 119 -4.71 -4.39 3.92
CA THR A 119 -4.16 -5.77 4.02
C THR A 119 -4.48 -6.69 2.84
N ASN A 120 -5.01 -6.22 1.71
CA ASN A 120 -5.34 -7.09 0.57
C ASN A 120 -4.58 -6.74 -0.73
N LYS A 121 -3.61 -7.60 -1.10
CA LYS A 121 -2.58 -7.37 -2.13
C LYS A 121 -2.89 -7.95 -3.51
N SER A 122 -3.77 -8.94 -3.59
CA SER A 122 -3.88 -9.82 -4.76
C SER A 122 -4.45 -9.14 -5.99
N LEU A 123 -5.45 -8.27 -5.80
CA LEU A 123 -6.26 -7.70 -6.88
C LEU A 123 -5.51 -6.68 -7.74
N LEU A 124 -4.52 -6.01 -7.17
CA LEU A 124 -3.74 -4.98 -7.86
C LEU A 124 -2.66 -5.58 -8.77
N ILE A 125 -2.01 -6.66 -8.33
CA ILE A 125 -1.08 -7.43 -9.16
C ILE A 125 -1.83 -8.01 -10.37
N GLU A 126 -3.04 -8.53 -10.17
CA GLU A 126 -3.88 -9.08 -11.23
C GLU A 126 -4.33 -8.02 -12.25
N ALA A 127 -4.69 -6.82 -11.80
CA ALA A 127 -5.12 -5.73 -12.68
C ALA A 127 -3.99 -5.22 -13.60
N VAL A 128 -2.77 -5.09 -13.09
CA VAL A 128 -1.61 -4.70 -13.90
C VAL A 128 -1.25 -5.78 -14.92
N TRP A 129 -1.30 -7.05 -14.52
CA TRP A 129 -1.02 -8.17 -15.41
C TRP A 129 -2.04 -8.27 -16.56
N SER A 130 -3.32 -8.07 -16.24
CA SER A 130 -4.45 -8.20 -17.18
C SER A 130 -4.67 -6.98 -18.08
N ASN A 131 -3.98 -5.85 -17.85
CA ASN A 131 -4.19 -4.63 -18.64
C ASN A 131 -3.60 -4.77 -20.06
N GLU A 132 -4.44 -4.74 -21.10
CA GLU A 132 -4.00 -4.95 -22.50
C GLU A 132 -3.25 -3.76 -23.11
N SER A 133 -3.39 -2.55 -22.55
CA SER A 133 -2.71 -1.36 -23.06
C SER A 133 -1.23 -1.27 -22.64
N LEU A 134 -0.78 -2.14 -21.72
CA LEU A 134 0.62 -2.20 -21.28
C LEU A 134 1.43 -3.26 -22.03
N GLY A 135 2.58 -2.86 -22.57
CA GLY A 135 3.55 -3.79 -23.17
C GLY A 135 4.18 -4.74 -22.13
N GLY A 136 4.60 -5.94 -22.55
CA GLY A 136 5.08 -6.99 -21.65
C GLY A 136 6.29 -6.59 -20.77
N ASN A 137 7.24 -5.84 -21.31
CA ASN A 137 8.39 -5.34 -20.54
C ASN A 137 7.97 -4.31 -19.48
N ILE A 138 6.99 -3.47 -19.82
CA ILE A 138 6.41 -2.48 -18.92
C ILE A 138 5.67 -3.20 -17.79
N LYS A 139 4.79 -4.16 -18.10
CA LYS A 139 4.08 -4.98 -17.10
C LYS A 139 5.03 -5.63 -16.10
N ARG A 140 6.10 -6.24 -16.60
CA ARG A 140 7.12 -6.89 -15.75
C ARG A 140 7.77 -5.88 -14.79
N SER A 141 8.20 -4.73 -15.29
CA SER A 141 8.85 -3.70 -14.47
C SER A 141 7.90 -3.13 -13.41
N ILE A 142 6.63 -2.89 -13.77
CA ILE A 142 5.59 -2.43 -12.83
C ILE A 142 5.38 -3.47 -11.73
N LEU A 143 5.19 -4.73 -12.10
CA LEU A 143 4.91 -5.79 -11.13
C LEU A 143 6.07 -6.01 -10.17
N LEU A 144 7.31 -5.94 -10.66
CA LEU A 144 8.49 -6.01 -9.81
C LEU A 144 8.56 -4.83 -8.85
N ALA A 145 8.31 -3.62 -9.34
CA ALA A 145 8.34 -2.42 -8.52
C ALA A 145 7.21 -2.41 -7.48
N LEU A 146 5.96 -2.67 -7.89
CA LEU A 146 4.80 -2.77 -7.01
C LEU A 146 4.97 -3.86 -5.95
N ASN A 147 5.50 -5.03 -6.31
CA ASN A 147 5.77 -6.09 -5.33
C ASN A 147 6.77 -5.63 -4.25
N LYS A 148 7.82 -4.89 -4.62
CA LYS A 148 8.75 -4.29 -3.63
C LYS A 148 8.04 -3.26 -2.76
N VAL A 149 7.22 -2.39 -3.35
CA VAL A 149 6.46 -1.36 -2.63
C VAL A 149 5.42 -1.97 -1.69
N PHE A 150 4.73 -3.05 -2.07
CA PHE A 150 3.82 -3.77 -1.17
C PHE A 150 4.57 -4.46 -0.03
N ARG A 151 5.74 -5.04 -0.29
CA ARG A 151 6.55 -5.62 0.79
C ARG A 151 6.94 -4.58 1.83
N ILE A 152 7.38 -3.40 1.40
CA ILE A 152 7.70 -2.28 2.29
C ILE A 152 6.44 -1.83 3.06
N GLN A 153 5.30 -1.63 2.40
CA GLN A 153 4.06 -1.25 3.08
C GLN A 153 3.60 -2.24 4.14
N ASN A 154 3.68 -3.54 3.84
CA ASN A 154 3.19 -4.56 4.74
C ASN A 154 4.11 -4.80 5.91
N ASP A 155 5.38 -4.58 5.66
CA ASP A 155 6.33 -4.51 6.74
C ASP A 155 6.07 -3.29 7.64
N LEU A 156 5.97 -2.08 7.08
CA LEU A 156 5.63 -0.87 7.85
C LEU A 156 4.31 -1.00 8.63
N PHE A 157 3.34 -1.77 8.12
CA PHE A 157 2.10 -2.10 8.85
C PHE A 157 2.33 -2.99 10.08
N LEU A 158 3.19 -4.01 9.97
CA LEU A 158 3.46 -4.94 11.08
C LEU A 158 4.05 -4.21 12.30
N MET A 159 4.67 -3.04 12.11
CA MET A 159 5.09 -2.10 13.14
C MET A 159 3.94 -1.76 14.09
N ASP A 160 2.84 -1.25 13.54
CA ASP A 160 1.66 -0.80 14.27
C ASP A 160 0.85 -1.98 14.86
N TYR A 161 0.88 -3.16 14.21
CA TYR A 161 0.23 -4.36 14.74
C TYR A 161 0.94 -4.92 15.99
N LEU A 162 2.26 -4.83 16.04
CA LEU A 162 3.04 -5.23 17.22
C LEU A 162 2.80 -4.28 18.40
N GLU A 163 2.66 -2.98 18.15
CA GLU A 163 2.30 -2.01 19.20
C GLU A 163 0.91 -2.30 19.80
N SER A 164 -0.11 -2.47 18.95
CA SER A 164 -1.49 -2.75 19.40
C SER A 164 -1.68 -4.13 20.07
N SER A 165 -0.79 -5.09 19.85
CA SER A 165 -0.86 -6.42 20.48
C SER A 165 -0.18 -6.47 21.86
N GLN A 166 0.74 -5.55 22.17
CA GLN A 166 1.33 -5.42 23.50
C GLN A 166 0.37 -4.75 24.50
N ASP A 167 -0.49 -3.84 24.03
CA ASP A 167 -1.53 -3.16 24.84
C ASP A 167 -2.70 -4.09 25.25
N ASN A 168 -2.86 -5.24 24.60
CA ASN A 168 -3.97 -6.18 24.87
C ASN A 168 -3.70 -7.17 26.02
N SER A 169 -2.65 -6.96 26.82
CA SER A 169 -2.34 -7.80 28.00
C SER A 169 -2.96 -7.31 29.32
N SER A 170 -3.77 -6.25 29.30
CA SER A 170 -4.43 -5.68 30.49
C SER A 170 -5.95 -5.50 30.31
N THR A 171 -6.71 -6.57 30.59
CA THR A 171 -8.17 -6.62 30.90
C THR A 171 -9.18 -6.03 29.89
N PRO A 172 -10.32 -6.72 29.63
CA PRO A 172 -11.27 -6.30 28.60
C PRO A 172 -12.09 -5.11 29.09
N THR A 173 -11.74 -3.91 28.60
CA THR A 173 -12.56 -2.72 28.80
C THR A 173 -13.22 -2.37 27.48
N THR A 174 -14.55 -2.49 27.47
CA THR A 174 -15.54 -1.99 26.50
C THR A 174 -14.98 -1.15 25.33
N PHE A 175 -15.24 -1.62 24.10
CA PHE A 175 -15.08 -0.85 22.86
C PHE A 175 -15.72 0.53 22.99
N HIS A 176 -14.90 1.55 23.24
CA HIS A 176 -15.29 2.94 23.11
C HIS A 176 -14.90 3.43 21.71
N GLU A 177 -15.90 3.89 20.98
CA GLU A 177 -15.80 4.67 19.74
C GLU A 177 -14.74 5.78 19.86
N LYS A 178 -13.64 5.68 19.11
CA LYS A 178 -12.84 6.86 18.72
C LYS A 178 -12.27 6.67 17.32
N GLY A 179 -12.78 7.47 16.39
CA GLY A 179 -12.29 7.57 15.03
C GLY A 179 -13.07 8.56 14.19
N LYS A 180 -13.30 9.77 14.72
CA LYS A 180 -13.89 10.88 13.98
C LYS A 180 -12.89 11.27 12.87
N CYS A 181 -13.22 11.01 11.61
CA CYS A 181 -12.47 11.54 10.47
C CYS A 181 -12.40 13.07 10.59
N ILE A 182 -11.19 13.61 10.68
CA ILE A 182 -10.95 15.05 10.63
C ILE A 182 -10.97 15.44 9.15
N CYS A 183 -12.10 15.97 8.71
CA CYS A 183 -12.23 16.72 7.47
C CYS A 183 -12.68 18.13 7.86
N SER A 184 -11.75 19.09 7.77
CA SER A 184 -12.00 20.53 7.70
C SER A 184 -11.34 21.04 6.43
#